data_AF-A0A914L4U8-F1
#
_entry.id   AF-A0A914L4U8-F1
#
_cell.length_a   1.000
_cell.length_b   1.000
_cell.length_c   1.000
_cell.angle_alpha   90.00
_cell.angle_beta   90.00
_cell.angle_gamma   90.00
#
_symmetry.space_group_name_H-M   'P 1'
#
loop_
_entity.id
_entity.type
_entity.pdbx_description
1 polymer ?
#
loop_
_entity_poly.entity_id
_entity_poly.type
_entity_poly.pdbx_seq_one_letter_code
_entity_poly.pdbx_strand_id
1 'polypeptide(L)'
;MDNALERVRAFTFKNVENLRELIIEERCFELETNSLATITRVDFLTLRGVCSLEVGVFLNSSRLHQVIIVDSALSQLPKDGFAELSHLNQLQIRESRIGRISEGALSGLFTVGSVHFQSNQIGRLVPGWALGAENLGSLVFTYNTIREPLSSPDCLRNEAQRFLFTENTLYCSCEIQWLVNSPAEEQWLSENYCGREQAFKALLYYSPASAGCRWVLPPPPSPPTLLITSTTFSTPNQTFNQQSPPMHNLRHQNPSQKEFEDNELFEPPSHQRRHSGKNAGIQSTPDTAQLRTSNRLKILNSSN
;
A
#
# COMPACT_ATOMS: atom_id res chain seq x y z
N MET A 1 -1.48 -37.56 -11.58
CA MET A 1 -2.13 -36.51 -12.39
C MET A 1 -2.35 -35.36 -11.43
N ASP A 2 -1.52 -34.32 -11.55
CA ASP A 2 -1.62 -33.10 -10.74
C ASP A 2 -2.88 -32.35 -11.15
N ASN A 3 -3.86 -32.26 -10.26
CA ASN A 3 -5.05 -31.43 -10.43
C ASN A 3 -4.84 -30.09 -9.71
N ALA A 4 -3.71 -29.42 -9.95
CA ALA A 4 -3.48 -28.08 -9.43
C ALA A 4 -4.35 -27.07 -10.20
N LEU A 5 -5.01 -26.15 -9.48
CA LEU A 5 -5.75 -25.07 -10.11
C LEU A 5 -4.77 -24.04 -10.68
N GLU A 6 -4.27 -24.26 -11.89
CA GLU A 6 -3.30 -23.32 -12.48
C GLU A 6 -3.92 -21.95 -12.78
N ARG A 7 -5.24 -21.92 -13.04
CA ARG A 7 -5.90 -20.73 -13.57
C ARG A 7 -7.41 -20.74 -13.34
N VAL A 8 -7.95 -19.58 -12.95
CA VAL A 8 -9.39 -19.32 -12.95
C VAL A 8 -9.73 -18.60 -14.25
N ARG A 9 -10.57 -19.26 -15.06
CA ARG A 9 -10.95 -18.74 -16.39
C ARG A 9 -12.07 -17.72 -16.32
N ALA A 10 -12.18 -16.92 -17.37
CA ALA A 10 -13.27 -15.96 -17.55
C ALA A 10 -14.65 -16.56 -17.23
N PHE A 11 -15.48 -15.82 -16.49
CA PHE A 11 -16.87 -16.15 -16.16
C PHE A 11 -17.09 -17.46 -15.38
N THR A 12 -16.06 -18.01 -14.72
CA THR A 12 -16.15 -19.26 -13.94
C THR A 12 -17.31 -19.25 -12.93
N PHE A 13 -17.65 -18.10 -12.36
CA PHE A 13 -18.65 -17.96 -11.30
C PHE A 13 -19.97 -17.30 -11.75
N LYS A 14 -20.24 -17.18 -13.05
CA LYS A 14 -21.41 -16.45 -13.59
C LYS A 14 -22.76 -16.93 -13.07
N ASN A 15 -22.90 -18.23 -12.78
CA ASN A 15 -24.18 -18.84 -12.38
C ASN A 15 -24.29 -19.08 -10.86
N VAL A 16 -23.43 -18.44 -10.06
CA VAL A 16 -23.42 -18.67 -8.62
C VAL A 16 -24.40 -17.76 -7.93
N GLU A 17 -25.56 -18.31 -7.57
CA GLU A 17 -26.71 -17.53 -7.13
C GLU A 17 -26.83 -17.31 -5.62
N ASN A 18 -26.12 -18.06 -4.77
CA ASN A 18 -26.27 -17.97 -3.30
C ASN A 18 -24.96 -17.77 -2.55
N LEU A 19 -23.90 -17.39 -3.26
CA LEU A 19 -22.58 -17.27 -2.68
C LEU A 19 -22.35 -15.86 -2.14
N ARG A 20 -22.08 -15.76 -0.83
CA ARG A 20 -21.66 -14.52 -0.16
C ARG A 20 -20.17 -14.47 0.11
N GLU A 21 -19.54 -15.62 0.34
CA GLU A 21 -18.11 -15.71 0.64
C GLU A 21 -17.42 -16.69 -0.33
N LEU A 22 -16.50 -16.17 -1.14
CA LEU A 22 -15.67 -16.97 -2.04
C LEU A 22 -14.25 -17.05 -1.49
N ILE A 23 -13.73 -18.27 -1.36
CA ILE A 23 -12.34 -18.51 -1.01
C ILE A 23 -11.71 -19.36 -2.10
N ILE A 24 -10.60 -18.90 -2.67
CA ILE A 24 -9.78 -19.67 -3.62
C ILE A 24 -8.39 -19.78 -3.03
N GLU A 25 -7.93 -21.01 -2.85
CA GLU A 25 -6.65 -21.33 -2.25
C GLU A 25 -5.93 -22.40 -3.08
N GLU A 26 -4.77 -22.03 -3.57
CA GLU A 26 -3.87 -22.87 -4.36
C GLU A 26 -2.43 -22.43 -4.08
N ARG A 27 -1.42 -23.20 -4.49
CA ARG A 27 -0.01 -22.82 -4.37
C ARG A 27 0.35 -21.62 -5.24
N CYS A 28 -0.20 -21.59 -6.45
CA CYS A 28 0.06 -20.57 -7.44
C CYS A 28 -1.01 -20.67 -8.53
N PHE A 29 -1.85 -19.65 -8.68
CA PHE A 29 -2.86 -19.60 -9.73
C PHE A 29 -2.95 -18.22 -10.38
N GLU A 30 -3.41 -18.22 -11.62
CA GLU A 30 -3.61 -17.02 -12.43
C GLU A 30 -5.09 -16.63 -12.48
N LEU A 31 -5.38 -15.35 -12.31
CA LEU A 31 -6.69 -14.77 -12.52
C LEU A 31 -6.72 -14.09 -13.89
N GLU A 32 -7.41 -14.71 -14.84
CA GLU A 32 -7.62 -14.13 -16.18
C GLU A 32 -8.62 -12.97 -16.12
N THR A 33 -8.57 -12.13 -17.13
CA THR A 33 -9.58 -11.11 -17.42
C THR A 33 -10.99 -11.72 -17.33
N ASN A 34 -11.90 -11.06 -16.62
CA ASN A 34 -13.27 -11.50 -16.35
C ASN A 34 -13.42 -12.80 -15.53
N SER A 35 -12.36 -13.35 -14.94
CA SER A 35 -12.45 -14.61 -14.16
C SER A 35 -13.37 -14.52 -12.94
N LEU A 36 -13.40 -13.35 -12.30
CA LEU A 36 -14.30 -13.00 -11.21
C LEU A 36 -15.31 -11.93 -11.65
N ALA A 37 -15.69 -11.93 -12.93
CA ALA A 37 -16.70 -11.01 -13.43
C ALA A 37 -18.11 -11.42 -12.99
N THR A 38 -18.99 -10.43 -12.86
CA THR A 38 -20.43 -10.61 -12.64
C THR A 38 -20.80 -11.38 -11.36
N ILE A 39 -19.90 -11.45 -10.36
CA ILE A 39 -20.20 -12.07 -9.06
C ILE A 39 -21.00 -11.12 -8.17
N THR A 40 -22.22 -10.81 -8.60
CA THR A 40 -23.09 -9.77 -8.04
C THR A 40 -23.67 -10.09 -6.65
N ARG A 41 -23.35 -11.24 -6.07
CA ARG A 41 -23.87 -11.69 -4.76
C ARG A 41 -22.79 -11.95 -3.71
N VAL A 42 -21.52 -11.91 -4.11
CA VAL A 42 -20.38 -12.15 -3.21
C VAL A 42 -20.03 -10.86 -2.48
N ASP A 43 -20.01 -10.93 -1.15
CA ASP A 43 -19.63 -9.81 -0.27
C ASP A 43 -18.15 -9.93 0.15
N PHE A 44 -17.65 -11.16 0.33
CA PHE A 44 -16.31 -11.44 0.86
C PHE A 44 -15.52 -12.33 -0.09
N LEU A 45 -14.32 -11.89 -0.47
CA LEU A 45 -13.41 -12.66 -1.31
C LEU A 45 -12.06 -12.85 -0.60
N THR A 46 -11.62 -14.10 -0.47
CA THR A 46 -10.26 -14.43 -0.03
C THR A 46 -9.53 -15.20 -1.11
N LEU A 47 -8.36 -14.71 -1.52
CA LEU A 47 -7.49 -15.32 -2.50
C LEU A 47 -6.15 -15.66 -1.83
N ARG A 48 -5.73 -16.92 -1.94
CA ARG A 48 -4.47 -17.42 -1.37
C ARG A 48 -3.65 -18.13 -2.45
N GLY A 49 -2.44 -17.61 -2.71
CA GLY A 49 -1.55 -18.11 -3.76
C GLY A 49 -1.78 -17.52 -5.14
N VAL A 50 -2.18 -16.25 -5.25
CA VAL A 50 -2.27 -15.58 -6.56
C VAL A 50 -0.88 -15.29 -7.10
N CYS A 51 -0.60 -15.68 -8.34
CA CYS A 51 0.69 -15.42 -9.00
C CYS A 51 0.58 -14.34 -10.08
N SER A 52 -0.57 -14.25 -10.73
CA SER A 52 -0.87 -13.25 -11.76
C SER A 52 -2.30 -12.74 -11.60
N LEU A 53 -2.46 -11.44 -11.75
CA LEU A 53 -3.74 -10.74 -11.75
C LEU A 53 -3.81 -9.90 -13.03
N GLU A 54 -4.68 -10.29 -13.97
CA GLU A 54 -4.95 -9.48 -15.15
C GLU A 54 -5.87 -8.28 -14.85
N VAL A 55 -5.88 -7.29 -15.74
CA VAL A 55 -6.83 -6.17 -15.66
C VAL A 55 -8.24 -6.67 -15.97
N GLY A 56 -9.26 -6.12 -15.31
CA GLY A 56 -10.65 -6.49 -15.58
C GLY A 56 -11.09 -7.83 -14.98
N VAL A 57 -10.31 -8.42 -14.07
CA VAL A 57 -10.70 -9.62 -13.31
C VAL A 57 -12.05 -9.44 -12.61
N PHE A 58 -12.33 -8.24 -12.10
CA PHE A 58 -13.51 -7.92 -11.30
C PHE A 58 -14.65 -7.23 -12.07
N LEU A 59 -14.71 -7.38 -13.39
CA LEU A 59 -15.71 -6.69 -14.22
C LEU A 59 -17.14 -6.88 -13.70
N ASN A 60 -17.87 -5.78 -13.44
CA ASN A 60 -19.24 -5.80 -12.90
C ASN A 60 -19.39 -6.56 -11.55
N SER A 61 -18.36 -6.57 -10.71
CA SER A 61 -18.37 -7.23 -9.39
C SER A 61 -18.42 -6.23 -8.23
N SER A 62 -19.22 -5.18 -8.41
CA SER A 62 -19.26 -4.02 -7.51
C SER A 62 -19.79 -4.30 -6.10
N ARG A 63 -20.40 -5.47 -5.84
CA ARG A 63 -20.95 -5.82 -4.52
C ARG A 63 -19.87 -6.20 -3.50
N LEU A 64 -18.67 -6.57 -3.95
CA LEU A 64 -17.59 -6.99 -3.05
C LEU A 64 -17.32 -5.93 -1.99
N HIS A 65 -17.51 -6.29 -0.72
CA HIS A 65 -17.30 -5.43 0.42
C HIS A 65 -15.88 -5.55 0.97
N GLN A 66 -15.32 -6.76 0.94
CA GLN A 66 -13.96 -7.03 1.39
C GLN A 66 -13.24 -7.99 0.44
N VAL A 67 -12.01 -7.62 0.07
CA VAL A 67 -11.09 -8.48 -0.68
C VAL A 67 -9.82 -8.66 0.14
N ILE A 68 -9.48 -9.92 0.40
CA ILE A 68 -8.25 -10.32 1.08
C ILE A 68 -7.41 -11.13 0.10
N ILE A 69 -6.20 -10.65 -0.19
CA ILE A 69 -5.16 -11.40 -0.90
C ILE A 69 -4.08 -11.72 0.13
N VAL A 70 -3.79 -13.00 0.32
CA VAL A 70 -2.84 -13.45 1.34
C VAL A 70 -1.89 -14.49 0.74
N ASP A 71 -0.65 -14.55 1.23
CA ASP A 71 0.30 -15.63 0.89
C ASP A 71 0.38 -15.84 -0.64
N SER A 72 0.56 -14.75 -1.37
CA SER A 72 0.51 -14.69 -2.83
C SER A 72 1.83 -14.18 -3.41
N ALA A 73 2.18 -14.58 -4.62
CA ALA A 73 3.43 -14.24 -5.29
C ALA A 73 3.15 -13.42 -6.57
N LEU A 74 2.45 -12.30 -6.40
CA LEU A 74 2.05 -11.40 -7.47
C LEU A 74 3.27 -10.81 -8.18
N SER A 75 3.40 -11.09 -9.47
CA SER A 75 4.41 -10.41 -10.30
C SER A 75 4.20 -8.90 -10.30
N GLN A 76 2.94 -8.46 -10.36
CA GLN A 76 2.56 -7.06 -10.29
C GLN A 76 1.13 -6.87 -9.78
N LEU A 77 0.87 -5.70 -9.20
CA LEU A 77 -0.47 -5.11 -9.18
C LEU A 77 -0.59 -4.23 -10.43
N PRO A 78 -1.42 -4.60 -11.41
CA PRO A 78 -1.55 -3.84 -12.65
C PRO A 78 -2.32 -2.54 -12.41
N LYS A 79 -2.11 -1.58 -13.32
CA LYS A 79 -2.94 -0.38 -13.41
C LYS A 79 -4.42 -0.79 -13.53
N ASP A 80 -5.30 -0.08 -12.83
CA ASP A 80 -6.75 -0.33 -12.83
C ASP A 80 -7.13 -1.76 -12.36
N GLY A 81 -6.24 -2.45 -11.65
CA GLY A 81 -6.46 -3.84 -11.22
C GLY A 81 -7.66 -4.03 -10.29
N PHE A 82 -8.08 -2.96 -9.61
CA PHE A 82 -9.23 -2.96 -8.70
C PHE A 82 -10.33 -1.96 -9.10
N ALA A 83 -10.29 -1.40 -10.32
CA ALA A 83 -11.13 -0.27 -10.71
C ALA A 83 -12.65 -0.52 -10.66
N GLU A 84 -13.05 -1.78 -10.83
CA GLU A 84 -14.46 -2.20 -10.84
C GLU A 84 -15.03 -2.41 -9.43
N LEU A 85 -14.20 -2.30 -8.39
CA LEU A 85 -14.56 -2.53 -6.99
C LEU A 85 -15.04 -1.24 -6.30
N SER A 86 -15.99 -0.56 -6.93
CA SER A 86 -16.41 0.80 -6.54
C SER A 86 -17.13 0.92 -5.19
N HIS A 87 -17.63 -0.18 -4.62
CA HIS A 87 -18.23 -0.24 -3.26
C HIS A 87 -17.40 -1.04 -2.25
N LEU A 88 -16.15 -1.34 -2.59
CA LEU A 88 -15.25 -2.04 -1.68
C LEU A 88 -15.03 -1.18 -0.44
N ASN A 89 -15.21 -1.76 0.74
CA ASN A 89 -14.91 -1.07 2.00
C ASN A 89 -13.50 -1.39 2.49
N GLN A 90 -13.01 -2.59 2.18
CA GLN A 90 -11.69 -3.03 2.64
C GLN A 90 -10.93 -3.88 1.63
N LEU A 91 -9.71 -3.45 1.30
CA LEU A 91 -8.73 -4.23 0.57
C LEU A 91 -7.58 -4.59 1.52
N GLN A 92 -7.28 -5.87 1.69
CA GLN A 92 -6.10 -6.31 2.44
C GLN A 92 -5.21 -7.15 1.53
N ILE A 93 -3.93 -6.79 1.43
CA ILE A 93 -2.89 -7.59 0.79
C ILE A 93 -1.84 -7.88 1.85
N ARG A 94 -1.70 -9.15 2.22
CA ARG A 94 -0.89 -9.57 3.38
C ARG A 94 0.06 -10.70 3.03
N GLU A 95 1.22 -10.73 3.69
CA GLU A 95 2.17 -11.86 3.62
C GLU A 95 2.52 -12.26 2.18
N SER A 96 2.49 -11.29 1.25
CA SER A 96 2.62 -11.56 -0.18
C SER A 96 3.91 -10.97 -0.75
N ARG A 97 4.39 -11.54 -1.84
CA ARG A 97 5.50 -11.00 -2.63
C ARG A 97 4.89 -10.27 -3.83
N ILE A 98 5.11 -8.97 -3.90
CA ILE A 98 4.59 -8.13 -4.98
C ILE A 98 5.81 -7.61 -5.76
N GLY A 99 5.99 -8.04 -7.00
CA GLY A 99 7.12 -7.58 -7.81
C GLY A 99 7.06 -6.08 -8.08
N ARG A 100 5.91 -5.59 -8.52
CA ARG A 100 5.69 -4.16 -8.82
C ARG A 100 4.28 -3.72 -8.47
N ILE A 101 4.12 -2.55 -7.85
CA ILE A 101 2.83 -1.85 -7.78
C ILE A 101 2.85 -0.76 -8.85
N SER A 102 2.01 -0.92 -9.87
CA SER A 102 2.00 -0.03 -11.04
C SER A 102 1.35 1.32 -10.74
N GLU A 103 1.62 2.31 -11.59
CA GLU A 103 0.87 3.57 -11.60
C GLU A 103 -0.64 3.30 -11.72
N GLY A 104 -1.46 3.98 -10.93
CA GLY A 104 -2.90 3.79 -10.89
C GLY A 104 -3.34 2.36 -10.51
N ALA A 105 -2.54 1.60 -9.77
CA ALA A 105 -2.93 0.26 -9.33
C ALA A 105 -4.18 0.26 -8.44
N LEU A 106 -4.38 1.33 -7.67
CA LEU A 106 -5.58 1.55 -6.84
C LEU A 106 -6.65 2.43 -7.50
N SER A 107 -6.47 2.79 -8.77
CA SER A 107 -7.44 3.59 -9.54
C SER A 107 -8.83 2.94 -9.51
N GLY A 108 -9.87 3.76 -9.37
CA GLY A 108 -11.28 3.33 -9.32
C GLY A 108 -11.79 2.90 -7.94
N LEU A 109 -10.91 2.90 -6.93
CA LEU A 109 -11.32 2.76 -5.53
C LEU A 109 -11.85 4.09 -5.01
N PHE A 110 -13.17 4.31 -5.11
CA PHE A 110 -13.82 5.58 -4.77
C PHE A 110 -14.50 5.64 -3.40
N THR A 111 -14.70 4.49 -2.75
CA THR A 111 -15.46 4.40 -1.48
C THR A 111 -14.74 3.57 -0.41
N VAL A 112 -13.47 3.23 -0.66
CA VAL A 112 -12.74 2.30 0.21
C VAL A 112 -12.44 2.95 1.55
N GLY A 113 -13.02 2.37 2.60
CA GLY A 113 -12.73 2.74 3.98
C GLY A 113 -11.27 2.48 4.34
N SER A 114 -10.72 1.31 3.98
CA SER A 114 -9.32 0.99 4.27
C SER A 114 -8.61 0.11 3.24
N VAL A 115 -7.36 0.46 2.91
CA VAL A 115 -6.45 -0.37 2.11
C VAL A 115 -5.22 -0.71 2.94
N HIS A 116 -4.98 -1.99 3.17
CA HIS A 116 -3.88 -2.48 4.01
C HIS A 116 -2.89 -3.29 3.19
N PHE A 117 -1.64 -2.84 3.16
CA PHE A 117 -0.47 -3.61 2.75
C PHE A 117 0.30 -3.99 4.01
N GLN A 118 0.23 -5.25 4.42
CA GLN A 118 0.87 -5.72 5.64
C GLN A 118 1.82 -6.89 5.38
N SER A 119 3.03 -6.83 5.93
CA SER A 119 3.98 -7.96 5.85
C SER A 119 4.30 -8.41 4.41
N ASN A 120 4.30 -7.49 3.44
CA ASN A 120 4.61 -7.82 2.05
C ASN A 120 6.07 -7.57 1.69
N GLN A 121 6.53 -8.24 0.63
CA GLN A 121 7.81 -7.96 -0.03
C GLN A 121 7.55 -7.27 -1.36
N ILE A 122 7.57 -5.94 -1.34
CA ILE A 122 7.34 -5.09 -2.51
C ILE A 122 8.68 -4.90 -3.23
N GLY A 123 8.75 -5.23 -4.51
CA GLY A 123 9.91 -4.92 -5.35
C GLY A 123 9.97 -3.42 -5.60
N ARG A 124 9.14 -2.93 -6.53
CA ARG A 124 9.03 -1.51 -6.89
C ARG A 124 7.67 -0.93 -6.54
N LEU A 125 7.67 0.22 -5.89
CA LEU A 125 6.50 1.10 -5.72
C LEU A 125 6.60 2.25 -6.73
N VAL A 126 5.82 2.20 -7.81
CA VAL A 126 5.89 3.20 -8.90
C VAL A 126 5.22 4.50 -8.46
N PRO A 127 5.81 5.69 -8.71
CA PRO A 127 5.12 6.96 -8.48
C PRO A 127 3.72 7.01 -9.08
N GLY A 128 2.76 7.58 -8.36
CA GLY A 128 1.37 7.64 -8.83
C GLY A 128 0.61 6.31 -8.76
N TRP A 129 1.10 5.31 -8.02
CA TRP A 129 0.40 4.03 -7.82
C TRP A 129 -1.00 4.16 -7.19
N ALA A 130 -1.20 5.20 -6.36
CA ALA A 130 -2.48 5.53 -5.73
C ALA A 130 -3.30 6.55 -6.53
N LEU A 131 -2.86 6.95 -7.73
CA LEU A 131 -3.57 7.91 -8.58
C LEU A 131 -4.95 7.35 -8.97
N GLY A 132 -5.98 8.19 -8.90
CA GLY A 132 -7.37 7.81 -9.21
C GLY A 132 -8.06 7.01 -8.12
N ALA A 133 -7.42 6.82 -6.95
CA ALA A 133 -8.08 6.34 -5.75
C ALA A 133 -8.56 7.55 -4.94
N GLU A 134 -9.87 7.71 -4.82
CA GLU A 134 -10.49 8.89 -4.20
C GLU A 134 -11.26 8.49 -2.94
N ASN A 135 -11.39 9.42 -1.98
CA ASN A 135 -12.09 9.21 -0.71
C ASN A 135 -11.60 8.00 0.09
N LEU A 136 -10.31 7.67 -0.01
CA LEU A 136 -9.71 6.62 0.82
C LEU A 136 -9.70 7.06 2.28
N GLY A 137 -10.34 6.29 3.15
CA GLY A 137 -10.34 6.58 4.59
C GLY A 137 -8.94 6.37 5.19
N SER A 138 -8.42 5.14 5.12
CA SER A 138 -7.12 4.78 5.68
C SER A 138 -6.29 3.96 4.70
N LEU A 139 -5.04 4.37 4.50
CA LEU A 139 -4.04 3.63 3.75
C LEU A 139 -2.94 3.20 4.70
N VAL A 140 -2.71 1.90 4.83
CA VAL A 140 -1.83 1.32 5.86
C VAL A 140 -0.76 0.47 5.20
N PHE A 141 0.50 0.87 5.38
CA PHE A 141 1.70 0.15 5.00
C PHE A 141 2.48 -0.19 6.25
N THR A 142 2.36 -1.44 6.70
CA THR A 142 3.02 -1.93 7.92
C THR A 142 3.82 -3.19 7.67
N TYR A 143 5.01 -3.31 8.28
CA TYR A 143 5.84 -4.51 8.18
C TYR A 143 6.23 -4.89 6.74
N ASN A 144 6.22 -3.96 5.78
CA ASN A 144 6.60 -4.28 4.40
C ASN A 144 8.10 -4.13 4.20
N THR A 145 8.65 -4.89 3.26
CA THR A 145 10.00 -4.67 2.72
C THR A 145 9.89 -4.09 1.32
N ILE A 146 10.34 -2.86 1.11
CA ILE A 146 10.42 -2.21 -0.21
C ILE A 146 11.86 -2.35 -0.71
N ARG A 147 12.05 -3.16 -1.76
CA ARG A 147 13.38 -3.59 -2.22
C ARG A 147 14.05 -2.63 -3.20
N GLU A 148 13.30 -1.79 -3.88
CA GLU A 148 13.82 -0.74 -4.76
C GLU A 148 13.78 0.65 -4.09
N PRO A 149 14.65 1.59 -4.54
CA PRO A 149 14.68 2.95 -3.99
C PRO A 149 13.34 3.67 -4.09
N LEU A 150 12.96 4.39 -3.04
CA LEU A 150 11.93 5.43 -3.09
C LEU A 150 12.58 6.73 -3.58
N SER A 151 12.63 6.93 -4.89
CA SER A 151 13.47 7.97 -5.49
C SER A 151 12.91 9.41 -5.42
N SER A 152 11.62 9.57 -5.12
CA SER A 152 11.00 10.88 -4.95
C SER A 152 9.82 10.83 -3.98
N PRO A 153 9.34 11.99 -3.49
CA PRO A 153 8.13 12.07 -2.66
C PRO A 153 6.89 11.48 -3.33
N ASP A 154 6.85 11.45 -4.66
CA ASP A 154 5.72 10.93 -5.43
C ASP A 154 5.54 9.41 -5.29
N CYS A 155 6.55 8.70 -4.79
CA CYS A 155 6.42 7.29 -4.42
C CYS A 155 5.47 7.06 -3.24
N LEU A 156 5.39 8.01 -2.30
CA LEU A 156 4.50 7.91 -1.13
C LEU A 156 3.28 8.84 -1.22
N ARG A 157 3.20 9.69 -2.25
CA ARG A 157 2.07 10.58 -2.49
C ARG A 157 0.76 9.79 -2.63
N ASN A 158 -0.24 10.18 -1.86
CA ASN A 158 -1.59 9.62 -1.88
C ASN A 158 -2.60 10.66 -1.33
N GLU A 159 -3.90 10.41 -1.55
CA GLU A 159 -5.00 11.30 -1.13
C GLU A 159 -5.83 10.69 0.02
N ALA A 160 -5.28 9.72 0.76
CA ALA A 160 -6.02 9.11 1.86
C ALA A 160 -6.15 10.06 3.06
N GLN A 161 -7.28 10.01 3.76
CA GLN A 161 -7.50 10.83 4.96
C GLN A 161 -6.51 10.49 6.08
N ARG A 162 -6.09 9.22 6.17
CA ARG A 162 -5.05 8.75 7.08
C ARG A 162 -4.09 7.84 6.33
N PHE A 163 -2.81 8.19 6.32
CA PHE A 163 -1.74 7.35 5.80
C PHE A 163 -0.82 6.89 6.94
N LEU A 164 -0.74 5.58 7.15
CA LEU A 164 0.16 4.96 8.10
C LEU A 164 1.28 4.25 7.34
N PHE A 165 2.51 4.67 7.58
CA PHE A 165 3.70 4.12 6.96
C PHE A 165 4.72 3.82 8.05
N THR A 166 4.58 2.64 8.67
CA THR A 166 5.27 2.31 9.92
C THR A 166 5.83 0.89 9.85
N GLU A 167 6.88 0.60 10.59
CA GLU A 167 7.53 -0.71 10.67
C GLU A 167 7.99 -1.28 9.31
N ASN A 168 8.29 -0.44 8.32
CA ASN A 168 8.75 -0.90 7.00
C ASN A 168 10.28 -0.94 6.92
N THR A 169 10.79 -1.91 6.17
CA THR A 169 12.20 -1.99 5.75
C THR A 169 12.34 -1.42 4.35
N LEU A 170 13.12 -0.35 4.18
CA LEU A 170 13.30 0.38 2.93
C LEU A 170 14.70 0.16 2.35
N TYR A 171 14.79 0.27 1.03
CA TYR A 171 16.07 0.35 0.34
C TYR A 171 16.70 1.74 0.55
N CYS A 172 17.63 1.83 1.49
CA CYS A 172 18.34 3.06 1.79
C CYS A 172 19.50 3.27 0.81
N SER A 173 19.37 4.31 -0.02
CA SER A 173 20.38 4.73 -0.99
C SER A 173 20.52 6.25 -0.98
N CYS A 174 21.19 6.82 -1.99
CA CYS A 174 21.25 8.27 -2.17
C CYS A 174 19.91 8.86 -2.63
N GLU A 175 19.01 8.05 -3.20
CA GLU A 175 17.76 8.54 -3.77
C GLU A 175 16.69 8.82 -2.71
N ILE A 176 16.81 8.20 -1.52
CA ILE A 176 15.87 8.42 -0.41
C ILE A 176 16.14 9.72 0.37
N GLN A 177 17.10 10.54 -0.08
CA GLN A 177 17.50 11.81 0.56
C GLN A 177 16.32 12.74 0.85
N TRP A 178 15.32 12.77 -0.03
CA TRP A 178 14.13 13.60 0.14
C TRP A 178 13.36 13.27 1.43
N LEU A 179 13.37 12.01 1.86
CA LEU A 179 12.65 11.54 3.04
C LEU A 179 13.47 11.80 4.30
N VAL A 180 14.74 11.39 4.30
CA VAL A 180 15.61 11.45 5.50
C VAL A 180 16.09 12.86 5.83
N ASN A 181 16.00 13.79 4.87
CA ASN A 181 16.28 15.21 5.09
C ASN A 181 15.01 16.04 5.34
N SER A 182 13.82 15.42 5.43
CA SER A 182 12.55 16.13 5.68
C SER A 182 12.21 16.14 7.17
N PRO A 183 12.21 17.31 7.85
CA PRO A 183 11.83 17.40 9.25
C PRO A 183 10.34 17.08 9.49
N ALA A 184 9.50 17.23 8.47
CA ALA A 184 8.06 16.96 8.57
C ALA A 184 7.75 15.47 8.76
N GLU A 185 8.69 14.59 8.42
CA GLU A 185 8.49 13.14 8.40
C GLU A 185 9.14 12.43 9.59
N GLU A 186 9.41 13.14 10.69
CA GLU A 186 10.09 12.59 11.87
C GLU A 186 9.47 11.27 12.36
N GLN A 187 8.14 11.16 12.32
CA GLN A 187 7.44 9.93 12.68
C GLN A 187 7.79 8.76 11.74
N TRP A 188 7.85 8.98 10.42
CA TRP A 188 8.26 7.92 9.50
C TRP A 188 9.73 7.56 9.67
N LEU A 189 10.57 8.51 10.07
CA LEU A 189 12.00 8.24 10.31
C LEU A 189 12.24 7.36 11.54
N SER A 190 11.45 7.52 12.60
CA SER A 190 11.58 6.71 13.82
C SER A 190 10.96 5.32 13.69
N GLU A 191 9.93 5.17 12.86
CA GLU A 191 9.16 3.94 12.73
C GLU A 191 9.57 3.08 11.51
N ASN A 192 10.49 3.51 10.65
CA ASN A 192 10.95 2.70 9.50
C ASN A 192 12.47 2.52 9.51
N TYR A 193 12.92 1.47 8.83
CA TYR A 193 14.28 0.95 8.92
C TYR A 193 14.91 0.79 7.54
N CYS A 194 16.22 0.91 7.46
CA CYS A 194 16.97 0.51 6.27
C CYS A 194 17.08 -1.02 6.16
N GLY A 195 17.40 -1.52 4.97
CA GLY A 195 17.60 -2.94 4.73
C GLY A 195 18.86 -3.54 5.38
N ARG A 196 19.10 -4.82 5.06
CA ARG A 196 20.24 -5.61 5.57
C ARG A 196 21.59 -4.95 5.32
N GLU A 197 21.77 -4.31 4.16
CA GLU A 197 23.03 -3.65 3.77
C GLU A 197 23.41 -2.51 4.74
N GLN A 198 22.45 -1.98 5.49
CA GLN A 198 22.65 -0.97 6.52
C GLN A 198 22.32 -1.50 7.92
N ALA A 199 22.44 -2.82 8.12
CA ALA A 199 22.24 -3.49 9.41
C ALA A 199 20.90 -3.18 10.10
N PHE A 200 19.82 -2.99 9.32
CA PHE A 200 18.48 -2.68 9.86
C PHE A 200 18.41 -1.39 10.70
N LYS A 201 19.29 -0.43 10.43
CA LYS A 201 19.31 0.86 11.12
C LYS A 201 18.00 1.61 10.91
N ALA A 202 17.43 2.18 11.97
CA ALA A 202 16.29 3.09 11.83
C ALA A 202 16.64 4.27 10.90
N LEU A 203 15.69 4.70 10.07
CA LEU A 203 15.86 5.80 9.12
C LEU A 203 16.31 7.08 9.81
N LEU A 204 15.84 7.33 11.03
CA LEU A 204 16.24 8.45 11.87
C LEU A 204 17.77 8.57 12.04
N TYR A 205 18.46 7.43 12.05
CA TYR A 205 19.91 7.40 12.21
C TYR A 205 20.65 7.14 10.89
N TYR A 206 19.94 6.94 9.78
CA TYR A 206 20.58 6.79 8.48
C TYR A 206 21.06 8.15 7.95
N SER A 207 22.33 8.20 7.53
CA SER A 207 22.90 9.41 6.92
C SER A 207 23.40 9.09 5.51
N PRO A 208 22.85 9.73 4.46
CA PRO A 208 23.33 9.57 3.09
C PRO A 208 24.83 9.89 2.93
N ALA A 209 25.35 10.85 3.70
CA ALA A 209 26.77 11.20 3.67
C ALA A 209 27.66 10.02 4.13
N SER A 210 27.24 9.29 5.17
CA SER A 210 27.94 8.08 5.64
C SER A 210 27.89 6.93 4.64
N ALA A 211 26.90 6.93 3.74
CA ALA A 211 26.77 5.99 2.63
C ALA A 211 27.54 6.41 1.37
N GLY A 212 28.33 7.49 1.42
CA GLY A 212 29.13 7.96 0.28
C GLY A 212 28.34 8.76 -0.77
N CYS A 213 27.12 9.21 -0.44
CA CYS A 213 26.31 10.00 -1.36
C CYS A 213 26.86 11.42 -1.54
N ARG A 214 27.01 11.85 -2.80
CA ARG A 214 27.26 13.25 -3.13
C ARG A 214 25.94 14.02 -3.14
N TRP A 215 25.91 15.17 -2.49
CA TRP A 215 24.78 16.09 -2.54
C TRP A 215 24.63 16.60 -3.98
N VAL A 216 23.58 16.19 -4.68
CA VAL A 216 23.13 16.91 -5.88
C VAL A 216 22.22 18.01 -5.36
N LEU A 217 22.77 19.22 -5.20
CA LEU A 217 21.94 20.39 -4.92
C LEU A 217 20.87 20.48 -6.04
N PRO A 218 19.58 20.63 -5.70
CA PRO A 218 18.59 20.94 -6.72
C PRO A 218 19.01 22.23 -7.43
N PRO A 219 18.89 22.32 -8.77
CA PRO A 219 19.21 23.55 -9.49
C PRO A 219 18.39 24.70 -8.90
N PRO A 220 18.99 25.89 -8.71
CA PRO A 220 18.25 27.03 -8.19
C PRO A 220 17.04 27.32 -9.09
N PRO A 221 15.89 27.71 -8.53
CA PRO A 221 14.73 28.09 -9.34
C PRO A 221 15.16 29.19 -10.31
N SER A 222 14.84 28.99 -11.59
CA SER A 222 15.08 29.99 -12.62
C SER A 222 14.45 31.32 -12.19
N PRO A 223 15.16 32.46 -12.29
CA PRO A 223 14.61 33.75 -11.92
C PRO A 223 13.32 34.02 -12.71
N PRO A 224 12.30 34.63 -12.10
CA PRO A 224 11.09 34.99 -12.81
C PRO A 224 11.45 35.90 -13.98
N THR A 225 11.06 35.50 -15.19
CA THR A 225 11.19 36.33 -16.39
C THR A 225 10.35 37.59 -16.18
N LEU A 226 11.00 38.71 -15.89
CA LEU A 226 10.34 40.01 -15.87
C LEU A 226 9.89 40.34 -17.30
N LEU A 227 8.60 40.18 -17.57
CA LEU A 227 7.94 40.76 -18.74
C LEU A 227 7.96 42.29 -18.55
N ILE A 228 8.94 42.94 -19.18
CA ILE A 228 8.96 44.41 -19.27
C ILE A 228 7.86 44.80 -20.27
N THR A 229 6.65 45.03 -19.77
CA THR A 229 5.64 45.78 -20.53
C THR A 229 6.01 47.25 -20.45
N SER A 230 6.52 47.81 -21.55
CA SER A 230 6.74 49.25 -21.71
C SER A 230 5.39 49.98 -21.78
N THR A 231 4.88 50.44 -20.64
CA THR A 231 3.80 51.42 -20.58
C THR A 231 4.38 52.76 -20.19
N THR A 232 4.49 53.65 -21.17
CA THR A 232 4.71 55.08 -20.97
C THR A 232 3.49 55.67 -20.27
N PHE A 233 3.64 56.13 -19.02
CA PHE A 233 2.65 57.02 -18.41
C PHE A 233 3.34 58.14 -17.63
N SER A 234 2.87 59.34 -17.96
CA SER A 234 3.25 60.66 -17.47
C SER A 234 2.94 60.86 -15.98
N THR A 235 3.85 61.55 -15.30
CA THR A 235 3.72 62.04 -13.91
C THR A 235 2.51 62.97 -13.72
N PRO A 236 1.96 63.00 -12.49
CA PRO A 236 2.11 64.25 -11.74
C PRO A 236 2.52 64.07 -10.27
N ASN A 237 3.25 65.06 -9.77
CA ASN A 237 3.64 65.31 -8.39
C ASN A 237 2.49 65.15 -7.38
N GLN A 238 2.68 64.37 -6.30
CA GLN A 238 2.24 64.76 -4.95
C GLN A 238 3.17 64.19 -3.85
N THR A 239 3.69 65.14 -3.09
CA THR A 239 4.22 65.17 -1.71
C THR A 239 4.21 63.91 -0.83
N PHE A 240 5.39 63.64 -0.25
CA PHE A 240 5.69 62.72 0.85
C PHE A 240 4.84 63.00 2.10
N ASN A 241 4.21 61.96 2.64
CA ASN A 241 3.84 61.87 4.05
C ASN A 241 4.32 60.51 4.58
N GLN A 242 5.29 60.54 5.50
CA GLN A 242 5.76 59.37 6.22
C GLN A 242 4.75 58.99 7.30
N GLN A 243 4.23 57.77 7.25
CA GLN A 243 3.58 57.12 8.40
C GLN A 243 3.72 55.60 8.26
N SER A 244 4.54 55.00 9.14
CA SER A 244 4.66 53.55 9.32
C SER A 244 3.56 53.04 10.26
N PRO A 245 2.97 51.85 10.01
CA PRO A 245 2.27 51.09 11.03
C PRO A 245 3.13 49.93 11.60
N PRO A 246 2.80 49.39 12.79
CA PRO A 246 3.78 48.90 13.74
C PRO A 246 4.06 47.39 13.71
N MET A 247 5.24 47.04 14.21
CA MET A 247 5.67 45.71 14.65
C MET A 247 4.85 45.24 15.84
N HIS A 248 4.24 44.05 15.74
CA HIS A 248 3.70 43.34 16.90
C HIS A 248 4.71 42.29 17.38
N ASN A 249 5.35 42.60 18.50
CA ASN A 249 6.16 41.68 19.30
C ASN A 249 5.28 41.03 20.36
N LEU A 250 5.16 39.70 20.40
CA LEU A 250 4.76 38.93 21.58
C LEU A 250 5.49 37.57 21.50
N ARG A 251 6.70 37.48 22.05
CA ARG A 251 7.04 37.13 23.45
C ARG A 251 7.21 35.61 23.63
N HIS A 252 8.47 35.21 23.73
CA HIS A 252 8.94 33.94 24.27
C HIS A 252 8.23 33.57 25.59
N GLN A 253 7.76 32.33 25.67
CA GLN A 253 7.63 31.58 26.92
C GLN A 253 8.01 30.11 26.68
N ASN A 254 9.24 29.77 27.05
CA ASN A 254 9.59 28.53 27.75
C ASN A 254 9.78 28.95 29.23
N PRO A 255 9.65 28.09 30.27
CA PRO A 255 9.97 26.66 30.25
C PRO A 255 9.05 25.75 31.10
N SER A 256 9.18 24.43 30.95
CA SER A 256 9.34 23.53 32.11
C SER A 256 9.66 22.10 31.67
N GLN A 257 10.86 21.67 32.04
CA GLN A 257 11.33 20.29 32.07
C GLN A 257 10.44 19.43 32.99
N LYS A 258 10.17 18.19 32.59
CA LYS A 258 9.91 17.08 33.51
C LYS A 258 10.60 15.83 32.98
N GLU A 259 11.66 15.47 33.69
CA GLU A 259 12.27 14.14 33.70
C GLU A 259 11.22 13.11 34.09
N PHE A 260 11.22 11.96 33.41
CA PHE A 260 10.76 10.70 33.96
C PHE A 260 11.71 9.62 33.44
N GLU A 261 12.54 9.14 34.35
CA GLU A 261 13.17 7.82 34.28
C GLU A 261 12.07 6.76 34.38
N ASP A 262 12.16 5.71 33.58
CA ASP A 262 11.94 4.35 34.08
C ASP A 262 12.57 3.34 33.11
N ASN A 263 13.50 2.57 33.67
CA ASN A 263 14.00 1.30 33.15
C ASN A 263 12.86 0.28 33.22
N GLU A 264 12.64 -0.54 32.18
CA GLU A 264 12.41 -1.98 32.36
C GLU A 264 12.76 -2.76 31.07
N LEU A 265 13.52 -3.84 31.28
CA LEU A 265 13.90 -4.86 30.32
C LEU A 265 12.71 -5.78 30.02
N PHE A 266 12.41 -6.05 28.76
CA PHE A 266 11.53 -7.18 28.38
C PHE A 266 12.07 -7.94 27.17
N GLU A 267 12.40 -9.21 27.40
CA GLU A 267 12.67 -10.25 26.39
C GLU A 267 11.36 -10.78 25.76
N PRO A 268 11.38 -11.35 24.53
CA PRO A 268 10.18 -11.80 23.83
C PRO A 268 9.85 -13.28 24.09
N PRO A 269 8.56 -13.70 24.10
CA PRO A 269 8.20 -15.11 24.19
C PRO A 269 7.98 -15.78 22.82
N SER A 270 8.52 -17.00 22.78
CA SER A 270 8.55 -18.05 21.77
C SER A 270 7.20 -18.67 21.38
N HIS A 271 7.11 -19.10 20.12
CA HIS A 271 6.08 -19.98 19.54
C HIS A 271 6.05 -21.39 20.15
N GLN A 272 4.86 -21.94 20.40
CA GLN A 272 4.62 -23.40 20.38
C GLN A 272 3.28 -23.78 19.73
N ARG A 273 3.38 -24.68 18.75
CA ARG A 273 2.27 -25.43 18.13
C ARG A 273 1.82 -26.57 19.05
N ARG A 274 0.54 -26.96 18.97
CA ARG A 274 0.10 -28.33 19.28
C ARG A 274 -0.90 -28.83 18.24
N HIS A 275 -0.55 -29.99 17.67
CA HIS A 275 -1.40 -30.88 16.88
C HIS A 275 -2.25 -31.78 17.79
N SER A 276 -3.46 -32.10 17.34
CA SER A 276 -4.19 -33.39 17.48
C SER A 276 -5.45 -33.24 16.62
N GLY A 277 -5.78 -34.03 15.60
CA GLY A 277 -5.61 -35.46 15.41
C GLY A 277 -6.91 -36.16 15.82
N LYS A 278 -7.75 -36.56 14.84
CA LYS A 278 -8.62 -37.76 14.90
C LYS A 278 -9.30 -38.04 13.54
N ASN A 279 -9.04 -39.26 13.05
CA ASN A 279 -9.61 -39.91 11.87
C ASN A 279 -11.05 -40.38 12.10
N ALA A 280 -11.85 -40.38 11.04
CA ALA A 280 -12.85 -41.41 10.77
C ALA A 280 -13.03 -41.52 9.24
N GLY A 281 -12.76 -42.69 8.69
CA GLY A 281 -12.78 -42.95 7.24
C GLY A 281 -14.17 -43.28 6.71
N ILE A 282 -14.43 -42.85 5.48
CA ILE A 282 -15.47 -43.39 4.60
C ILE A 282 -14.90 -43.39 3.17
N GLN A 283 -14.93 -44.55 2.52
CA GLN A 283 -14.58 -44.76 1.11
C GLN A 283 -15.68 -44.22 0.18
N SER A 284 -15.31 -43.48 -0.89
CA SER A 284 -15.74 -43.73 -2.29
C SER A 284 -15.60 -42.50 -3.23
N THR A 285 -14.92 -42.72 -4.37
CA THR A 285 -15.05 -42.11 -5.73
C THR A 285 -14.67 -40.64 -6.00
N PRO A 286 -14.18 -40.31 -7.23
CA PRO A 286 -13.50 -39.06 -7.53
C PRO A 286 -14.49 -37.95 -7.91
N ASP A 287 -14.98 -37.22 -6.92
CA ASP A 287 -15.69 -35.97 -7.11
C ASP A 287 -14.97 -34.84 -6.36
N THR A 288 -14.77 -33.73 -7.06
CA THR A 288 -14.35 -32.46 -6.48
C THR A 288 -15.19 -32.16 -5.23
N ALA A 289 -14.55 -32.10 -4.07
CA ALA A 289 -15.22 -31.91 -2.79
C ALA A 289 -15.82 -30.49 -2.69
N GLN A 290 -16.99 -30.29 -3.31
CA GLN A 290 -17.88 -29.18 -3.02
C GLN A 290 -18.57 -29.46 -1.68
N LEU A 291 -18.09 -28.86 -0.60
CA LEU A 291 -18.88 -28.76 0.64
C LEU A 291 -20.07 -27.82 0.37
N ARG A 292 -21.15 -28.35 -0.21
CA ARG A 292 -22.45 -27.68 -0.41
C ARG A 292 -23.26 -27.68 0.87
N THR A 293 -22.77 -26.96 1.87
CA THR A 293 -23.59 -26.49 2.98
C THR A 293 -23.03 -25.13 3.37
N SER A 294 -23.84 -24.07 3.28
CA SER A 294 -23.51 -22.67 3.61
C SER A 294 -23.21 -21.78 2.38
N ASN A 295 -23.53 -20.49 2.48
CA ASN A 295 -23.35 -19.43 1.46
C ASN A 295 -21.87 -19.11 1.18
N ARG A 296 -21.00 -20.11 1.32
CA ARG A 296 -19.56 -20.04 1.27
C ARG A 296 -19.06 -21.14 0.33
N LEU A 297 -18.19 -20.77 -0.60
CA LEU A 297 -17.54 -21.69 -1.53
C LEU A 297 -16.05 -21.58 -1.28
N LYS A 298 -15.44 -22.70 -0.89
CA LYS A 298 -13.99 -22.81 -0.75
C LYS A 298 -13.47 -23.75 -1.84
N ILE A 299 -12.58 -23.24 -2.69
CA ILE A 299 -11.83 -24.01 -3.68
C ILE A 299 -10.43 -24.24 -3.10
N LEU A 300 -10.04 -25.50 -2.97
CA LEU A 300 -8.76 -25.93 -2.42
C LEU A 300 -8.05 -26.83 -3.43
N ASN A 301 -6.73 -26.77 -3.46
CA ASN A 301 -5.94 -27.86 -4.02
C ASN A 301 -6.12 -29.13 -3.17
N SER A 302 -6.46 -30.24 -3.82
CA SER A 302 -6.41 -31.57 -3.22
C SER A 302 -5.06 -32.21 -3.51
N SER A 303 -4.00 -31.76 -2.83
CA SER A 303 -2.73 -32.46 -2.82
C SER A 303 -2.35 -32.87 -1.41
N ASN A 304 -2.83 -34.08 -1.05
CA ASN A 304 -2.47 -34.96 0.06
C ASN A 304 -2.30 -34.35 1.46
#